data_AF-A0A7L3FG73-F1
#
_entry.id   AF-A0A7L3FG73-F1
#
_cell.length_a   1.000
_cell.length_b   1.000
_cell.length_c   1.000
_cell.angle_alpha   90.00
_cell.angle_beta   90.00
_cell.angle_gamma   90.00
#
_symmetry.space_group_name_H-M   'P 1'
#
loop_
_entity.id
_entity.type
_entity.pdbx_description
1 polymer ?
#
loop_
_entity_poly.entity_id
_entity_poly.type
_entity_poly.pdbx_seq_one_letter_code
_entity_poly.pdbx_strand_id
1 'polypeptide(L)' 'LNATDLDEGVNKDITYVFSRRVPAEVKEMFSIDENKGEIRLQGKLDYEERDRYEITVEARDKGTPPLS' A
#
# COMPACT_ATOMS: atom_id res chain seq x y z
N LEU A 1 -22.75 2.16 -31.20
CA LEU A 1 -21.68 2.78 -30.39
C LEU A 1 -21.77 2.10 -29.02
N ASN A 2 -20.89 1.13 -28.74
CA ASN A 2 -20.82 0.48 -27.43
C ASN A 2 -19.45 0.86 -26.86
N ALA A 3 -19.43 1.65 -25.80
CA ALA A 3 -18.22 1.91 -25.03
C ALA A 3 -18.16 0.82 -23.96
N THR A 4 -17.31 -0.18 -24.18
CA THR A 4 -16.90 -1.11 -23.14
C THR A 4 -15.77 -0.43 -22.41
N ASP A 5 -16.03 0.15 -21.24
CA ASP A 5 -14.95 0.61 -20.36
C ASP A 5 -14.13 -0.60 -19.93
N LEU A 6 -12.93 -0.68 -20.51
CA LEU A 6 -11.98 -1.78 -20.39
C LEU A 6 -10.92 -1.45 -19.31
N ASP A 7 -11.33 -0.73 -18.27
CA ASP A 7 -10.43 -0.36 -17.17
C ASP A 7 -10.25 -1.49 -16.14
N GLU A 8 -10.52 -2.74 -16.54
CA GLU A 8 -10.28 -3.95 -15.73
C GLU A 8 -8.78 -4.33 -15.62
N GLY A 9 -7.87 -3.45 -16.06
CA GLY A 9 -6.45 -3.79 -16.20
C GLY A 9 -5.42 -2.74 -15.75
N VAL A 10 -5.81 -1.49 -15.49
CA VAL A 10 -4.84 -0.38 -15.38
C VAL A 10 -4.06 -0.35 -14.05
N ASN A 11 -4.51 -1.09 -13.02
CA ASN A 11 -3.78 -1.20 -11.75
C ASN A 11 -2.69 -2.29 -11.73
N LYS A 12 -2.44 -3.01 -12.84
CA LYS A 12 -1.41 -4.08 -12.86
C LYS A 12 0.03 -3.57 -12.77
N ASP A 13 0.23 -2.27 -13.02
CA ASP A 13 1.56 -1.67 -13.03
C ASP A 13 1.89 -0.92 -11.74
N ILE A 14 0.95 -0.72 -10.81
CA ILE A 14 1.24 -0.03 -9.56
C ILE A 14 1.56 -1.05 -8.45
N THR A 15 2.73 -0.92 -7.82
CA THR A 15 3.06 -1.66 -6.60
C THR A 15 3.10 -0.76 -5.38
N TYR A 16 2.59 -1.27 -4.26
CA TYR A 16 2.51 -0.54 -3.00
C TYR A 16 3.50 -1.09 -1.99
N VAL A 17 4.28 -0.21 -1.35
CA VAL A 17 5.24 -0.58 -0.31
C VAL A 17 5.21 0.43 0.82
N PHE A 18 5.51 -0.02 2.05
CA PHE A 18 5.75 0.92 3.14
C PHE A 18 7.00 1.74 2.87
N SER A 19 6.91 3.05 3.05
CA SER A 19 8.04 3.95 2.90
C SER A 19 9.19 3.56 3.82
N ARG A 20 10.41 3.93 3.43
CA ARG A 20 11.60 3.78 4.29
C ARG A 20 11.48 4.54 5.61
N ARG A 21 10.62 5.56 5.66
CA ARG A 21 10.35 6.37 6.86
C ARG A 21 9.52 5.63 7.92
N VAL A 22 8.79 4.58 7.53
CA VAL A 22 7.99 3.79 8.47
C VAL A 22 8.91 2.96 9.38
N PRO A 23 8.77 3.05 10.72
CA PRO A 23 9.58 2.28 11.66
C PRO A 23 9.46 0.77 11.47
N ALA A 24 10.52 0.01 11.82
CA ALA A 24 10.54 -1.44 11.67
C ALA A 24 9.43 -2.14 12.48
N GLU A 25 9.20 -1.71 13.72
CA GLU A 25 8.11 -2.20 14.59
C GLU A 25 6.72 -2.10 13.92
N VAL A 26 6.49 -1.05 13.13
CA VAL A 26 5.22 -0.86 12.41
C VAL A 26 5.16 -1.79 11.19
N LYS A 27 6.30 -2.04 10.53
CA LYS A 27 6.39 -3.00 9.42
C LYS A 27 6.24 -4.46 9.86
N GLU A 28 6.45 -4.75 11.15
CA GLU A 28 6.20 -6.06 11.75
C GLU A 28 4.73 -6.22 12.19
N MET A 29 4.09 -5.13 12.66
CA MET A 29 2.68 -5.16 13.06
C MET A 29 1.71 -5.11 11.89
N PHE A 30 2.10 -4.48 10.79
CA PHE A 30 1.25 -4.29 9.61
C PHE A 30 1.90 -4.86 8.36
N SER A 31 1.07 -5.29 7.42
CA SER A 31 1.48 -5.70 6.08
C SER A 31 0.64 -4.99 5.04
N ILE A 32 1.17 -4.87 3.82
CA ILE A 32 0.46 -4.30 2.68
C ILE A 32 0.47 -5.30 1.53
N ASP A 33 -0.70 -5.54 0.93
CA ASP A 33 -0.80 -6.25 -0.34
C ASP A 33 -0.18 -5.38 -1.44
N GLU A 34 0.93 -5.82 -2.01
CA GLU A 34 1.69 -5.03 -2.98
C GLU A 34 0.91 -4.71 -4.26
N ASN A 35 -0.12 -5.48 -4.61
CA ASN A 35 -0.89 -5.30 -5.84
C ASN A 35 -2.20 -4.54 -5.59
N LYS A 36 -2.77 -4.65 -4.39
CA LYS A 36 -4.06 -4.04 -4.03
C LYS A 36 -3.92 -2.80 -3.14
N GLY A 37 -2.76 -2.60 -2.52
CA GLY A 37 -2.55 -1.58 -1.50
C GLY A 37 -3.30 -1.83 -0.19
N GLU A 38 -3.85 -3.04 0.01
CA GLU A 38 -4.63 -3.37 1.20
C GLU A 38 -3.72 -3.55 2.41
N ILE A 39 -3.91 -2.73 3.45
CA ILE A 39 -3.14 -2.83 4.70
C ILE A 39 -3.86 -3.78 5.66
N ARG A 40 -3.12 -4.77 6.16
CA ARG A 40 -3.61 -5.76 7.13
C ARG A 40 -2.79 -5.73 8.41
N LEU A 41 -3.46 -5.87 9.54
CA LEU A 41 -2.83 -6.07 10.83
C LEU A 41 -2.35 -7.52 10.96
N GLN A 42 -1.09 -7.71 11.35
CA GLN A 42 -0.49 -9.01 11.68
C GLN A 42 -0.30 -9.19 13.20
N GLY A 43 -0.17 -8.08 13.93
CA GLY A 43 0.01 -8.08 15.38
C GLY A 43 -1.29 -7.87 16.17
N LYS A 44 -1.13 -7.57 17.46
CA LYS A 44 -2.24 -7.07 18.31
C LYS A 44 -2.13 -5.56 18.41
N LEU A 45 -3.28 -4.89 18.46
CA LEU A 45 -3.37 -3.48 18.79
C LEU A 45 -3.86 -3.36 20.22
N ASP A 46 -3.10 -2.64 21.03
CA ASP A 46 -3.51 -2.22 22.36
C ASP A 46 -3.48 -0.70 22.42
N TYR A 47 -4.64 -0.10 22.72
CA TYR A 47 -4.80 1.34 22.79
C TYR A 47 -4.01 1.96 23.95
N GLU A 48 -3.84 1.22 25.05
CA GLU A 48 -3.09 1.67 26.23
C GLU A 48 -1.59 1.73 25.95
N GLU A 49 -1.10 0.86 25.05
CA GLU A 49 0.29 0.84 24.61
C GLU A 49 0.55 1.89 23.51
N ARG A 50 -0.36 2.01 22.52
CA ARG A 50 -0.26 3.00 21.45
C ARG A 50 -1.62 3.32 20.84
N ASP A 51 -1.99 4.60 20.88
CA ASP A 51 -3.27 5.10 20.38
C ASP A 51 -3.26 5.47 18.89
N ARG A 52 -2.08 5.71 18.29
CA ARG A 52 -1.94 6.11 16.88
C ARG A 52 -0.70 5.53 16.21
N TYR A 53 -0.88 5.11 14.95
CA TYR A 53 0.19 4.74 14.03
C TYR A 53 0.16 5.63 12.79
N GLU A 54 1.32 6.12 12.37
CA GLU A 54 1.49 6.85 11.12
C GLU A 54 2.23 5.98 10.13
N ILE A 55 1.55 5.59 9.04
CA ILE A 55 2.07 4.69 8.01
C ILE A 55 2.10 5.44 6.69
N THR A 56 3.30 5.71 6.19
CA THR A 56 3.49 6.28 4.86
C THR A 56 3.64 5.15 3.84
N VAL A 57 2.79 5.13 2.82
CA VAL A 57 2.83 4.17 1.71
C VAL A 57 3.36 4.86 0.46
N GLU A 58 4.24 4.19 -0.26
CA GLU A 58 4.73 4.59 -1.59
C GLU A 58 4.05 3.71 -2.64
N ALA A 59 3.45 4.33 -3.64
CA ALA A 59 2.96 3.68 -4.84
C ALA A 59 4.01 3.84 -5.95
N ARG A 60 4.33 2.75 -6.67
CA ARG A 60 5.31 2.74 -7.75
C ARG A 60 4.67 2.22 -9.02
N ASP A 61 4.55 3.07 -10.01
CA ASP A 61 4.13 2.66 -11.35
C ASP A 61 5.30 1.94 -12.07
N LYS A 62 5.01 0.80 -12.68
CA LYS A 62 5.89 0.06 -13.59
C LYS A 62 5.83 0.63 -15.02
N GLY A 63 5.01 1.66 -15.24
CA GLY A 63 5.06 2.50 -16.43
C GLY A 63 6.48 2.95 -16.74
N THR A 64 6.91 2.73 -17.98
CA THR A 64 8.15 3.32 -18.50
C THR A 64 7.76 4.63 -19.19
N PRO A 65 8.11 5.83 -18.70
CA PRO A 65 8.87 6.16 -17.50
C PRO A 65 7.99 6.33 -16.23
N PRO A 66 8.55 6.15 -15.02
CA PRO A 66 7.82 6.37 -13.77
C PRO A 66 7.57 7.88 -13.58
N LEU A 67 6.31 8.30 -13.55
CA LEU A 67 5.96 9.67 -13.11
C LEU A 67 5.99 9.68 -11.58
N SER A 68 6.92 10.48 -11.04
CA SER A 68 7.05 10.79 -9.60
C SER A 68 6.18 11.98 -9.21
#